data_AF-A0A1A8Q7D3-F1
#
_entry.id   AF-A0A1A8Q7D3-F1
#
_cell.length_a   1.000
_cell.length_b   1.000
_cell.length_c   1.000
_cell.angle_alpha   90.00
_cell.angle_beta   90.00
_cell.angle_gamma   90.00
#
_symmetry.space_group_name_H-M   'P 1'
#
loop_
_entity.id
_entity.type
_entity.pdbx_description
1 polymer ?
#
loop_
_entity_poly.entity_id
_entity_poly.type
_entity_poly.pdbx_seq_one_letter_code
_entity_poly.pdbx_strand_id
1 'polypeptide(L)'
;RKMAIYVQTRDGCFPVLGWPRWKRIACGKLLLPEDVAWLYFETFDLLVDHRPQQRLEWAERLSQCSSKSELDHARNMLSVDTLQFLLFLYIQQLNRMSLRTSLIGEEWPSHRARSP
;
A
#
# COMPACT_ATOMS: atom_id res chain seq x y z
N ARG A 1 -10.51 -2.88 -9.89
CA ARG A 1 -10.56 -4.11 -10.69
C ARG A 1 -9.16 -4.45 -11.04
N LYS A 2 -8.38 -3.70 -11.83
CA LYS A 2 -7.01 -4.13 -12.13
C LYS A 2 -6.12 -4.35 -10.89
N MET A 3 -6.11 -3.46 -9.87
CA MET A 3 -5.37 -3.73 -8.62
C MET A 3 -5.99 -4.85 -7.77
N ALA A 4 -7.31 -4.86 -7.57
CA ALA A 4 -7.99 -5.93 -6.82
C ALA A 4 -7.78 -7.31 -7.46
N ILE A 5 -7.84 -7.40 -8.79
CA ILE A 5 -7.55 -8.62 -9.56
C ILE A 5 -6.07 -8.96 -9.49
N TYR A 6 -5.17 -7.98 -9.63
CA TYR A 6 -3.72 -8.21 -9.51
C TYR A 6 -3.30 -8.70 -8.11
N VAL A 7 -4.00 -8.23 -7.09
CA VAL A 7 -3.87 -8.68 -5.71
C VAL A 7 -4.48 -10.08 -5.53
N GLN A 8 -5.64 -10.35 -6.13
CA GLN A 8 -6.30 -11.66 -6.05
C GLN A 8 -5.58 -12.77 -6.83
N THR A 9 -4.89 -12.45 -7.93
CA THR A 9 -4.26 -13.45 -8.82
C THR A 9 -2.79 -13.73 -8.51
N ARG A 10 -2.16 -12.99 -7.58
CA ARG A 10 -0.78 -13.23 -7.15
C ARG A 10 -0.72 -13.75 -5.73
N ASP A 11 -0.14 -14.93 -5.56
CA ASP A 11 0.07 -15.57 -4.25
C ASP A 11 0.72 -14.62 -3.24
N GLY A 12 0.03 -14.40 -2.12
CA GLY A 12 0.52 -13.59 -0.99
C GLY A 12 0.32 -12.08 -1.12
N CYS A 13 -0.57 -11.58 -1.99
CA CYS A 13 -1.06 -10.19 -1.88
C CYS A 13 -2.38 -10.10 -1.13
N PHE A 14 -3.08 -11.21 -0.88
CA PHE A 14 -4.39 -11.25 -0.23
C PHE A 14 -4.40 -12.44 0.74
N PRO A 15 -4.94 -12.29 1.96
CA PRO A 15 -5.58 -11.09 2.51
C PRO A 15 -4.61 -10.01 3.00
N VAL A 16 -3.32 -10.32 3.14
CA VAL A 16 -2.31 -9.42 3.71
C VAL A 16 -1.33 -8.91 2.65
N LEU A 17 -1.02 -7.62 2.66
CA LEU A 17 -0.07 -6.97 1.77
C LEU A 17 1.13 -6.46 2.58
N GLY A 18 2.31 -7.02 2.34
CA GLY A 18 3.56 -6.56 2.96
C GLY A 18 4.17 -5.34 2.26
N TRP A 19 4.91 -4.52 3.02
CA TRP A 19 5.63 -3.35 2.51
C TRP A 19 6.49 -3.63 1.26
N PRO A 20 7.33 -4.69 1.19
CA PRO A 20 8.16 -4.94 0.00
C PRO A 20 7.36 -5.15 -1.28
N ARG A 21 6.10 -5.60 -1.14
CA ARG A 21 5.21 -5.82 -2.27
C ARG A 21 4.48 -4.54 -2.65
N TRP A 22 3.97 -3.80 -1.67
CA TRP A 22 3.41 -2.48 -1.91
C TRP A 22 4.44 -1.54 -2.55
N LYS A 23 5.67 -1.46 -2.03
CA LYS A 23 6.78 -0.69 -2.61
C LYS A 23 6.99 -0.99 -4.09
N ARG A 24 7.03 -2.26 -4.47
CA ARG A 24 7.15 -2.67 -5.89
C ARG A 24 5.98 -2.20 -6.76
N ILE A 25 4.76 -2.25 -6.24
CA ILE A 25 3.57 -1.79 -6.97
C ILE A 25 3.56 -0.25 -7.07
N ALA A 26 3.74 0.44 -5.94
CA ALA A 26 3.71 1.87 -5.84
C ALA A 26 4.82 2.51 -6.67
N CYS A 27 6.07 2.10 -6.48
CA CYS A 27 7.20 2.67 -7.21
C CYS A 27 7.27 2.20 -8.66
N GLY A 28 6.93 0.92 -8.92
CA GLY A 28 7.07 0.33 -10.26
C GLY A 28 5.89 0.61 -11.19
N LYS A 29 4.66 0.42 -10.70
CA LYS A 29 3.45 0.54 -11.53
C LYS A 29 2.76 1.89 -11.40
N LEU A 30 2.75 2.46 -10.19
CA LEU A 30 2.11 3.75 -9.92
C LEU A 30 3.10 4.91 -10.01
N LEU A 31 4.40 4.62 -10.18
CA LEU A 31 5.48 5.61 -10.25
C LEU A 31 5.50 6.59 -9.06
N LEU A 32 5.02 6.13 -7.90
CA LEU A 32 5.09 6.91 -6.67
C LEU A 32 6.51 6.92 -6.13
N PRO A 33 7.00 8.08 -5.66
CA PRO A 33 8.20 8.13 -4.83
C PRO A 33 8.09 7.17 -3.63
N GLU A 34 9.19 6.54 -3.26
CA GLU A 34 9.21 5.52 -2.20
C GLU A 34 8.75 6.06 -0.85
N ASP A 35 9.14 7.28 -0.51
CA ASP A 35 8.74 8.01 0.68
C ASP A 35 7.23 8.28 0.72
N VAL A 36 6.63 8.66 -0.42
CA VAL A 36 5.17 8.83 -0.56
C VAL A 36 4.47 7.47 -0.42
N ALA A 37 5.01 6.42 -1.04
CA ALA A 37 4.47 5.07 -0.90
C ALA A 37 4.52 4.59 0.56
N TRP A 38 5.61 4.87 1.27
CA TRP A 38 5.77 4.56 2.70
C TRP A 38 4.77 5.35 3.54
N LEU A 39 4.63 6.65 3.30
CA LEU A 39 3.73 7.52 4.03
C LEU A 39 2.28 7.00 4.00
N TYR A 40 1.76 6.58 2.84
CA TYR A 40 0.43 5.98 2.77
C TYR A 40 0.32 4.69 3.57
N PHE A 41 1.34 3.84 3.51
CA PHE A 41 1.37 2.54 4.17
C PHE A 41 1.42 2.69 5.70
N GLU A 42 2.29 3.57 6.18
CA GLU A 42 2.44 3.93 7.60
C GLU A 42 1.22 4.67 8.15
N THR A 43 0.66 5.62 7.39
CA THR A 43 -0.56 6.33 7.80
C THR A 43 -1.72 5.36 7.97
N PHE A 44 -1.87 4.39 7.05
CA PHE A 44 -2.89 3.36 7.20
C PHE A 44 -2.66 2.52 8.46
N ASP A 45 -1.43 2.06 8.69
CA ASP A 45 -1.08 1.27 9.88
C ASP A 45 -1.39 2.02 11.18
N LEU A 46 -1.18 3.34 11.22
CA LEU A 46 -1.53 4.20 12.35
C LEU A 46 -3.04 4.38 12.56
N LEU A 47 -3.83 4.28 11.50
CA LEU A 47 -5.29 4.42 11.54
C LEU A 47 -6.00 3.11 11.90
N VAL A 48 -5.35 1.97 11.68
CA VAL A 48 -5.87 0.67 12.10
C VAL A 48 -5.80 0.55 13.62
N ASP A 49 -6.84 -0.03 14.20
CA ASP A 49 -6.88 -0.30 15.64
C ASP A 49 -5.94 -1.46 15.99
N HIS A 50 -4.69 -1.12 16.29
CA HIS A 50 -3.71 -2.02 16.88
C HIS A 50 -3.78 -1.96 18.40
N ARG A 51 -3.50 -3.09 19.06
CA ARG A 51 -3.38 -3.08 20.53
C ARG A 51 -2.28 -2.11 20.94
N PRO A 52 -2.45 -1.31 22.02
CA PRO A 52 -1.43 -0.36 22.47
C PRO A 52 -0.04 -0.98 22.66
N GLN A 53 0.03 -2.23 23.11
CA GLN A 53 1.29 -2.97 23.28
C GLN A 53 2.01 -3.18 21.96
N GLN A 54 1.30 -3.58 20.90
CA GLN A 54 1.89 -3.79 19.58
C GLN A 54 2.40 -2.48 18.99
N ARG A 55 1.67 -1.38 19.21
CA ARG A 55 2.09 -0.04 18.80
C ARG A 55 3.36 0.40 19.52
N LEU A 56 3.45 0.13 20.83
CA LEU A 56 4.62 0.44 21.64
C LEU A 56 5.84 -0.38 21.20
N GLU A 57 5.69 -1.71 21.09
CA GLU A 57 6.76 -2.61 20.63
C GLU A 57 7.31 -2.19 19.25
N TRP A 58 6.42 -1.76 18.36
CA TRP A 58 6.82 -1.26 17.05
C TRP A 58 7.57 0.08 17.13
N ALA A 59 7.07 1.04 17.92
CA ALA A 59 7.74 2.32 18.13
C ALA A 59 9.12 2.15 18.77
N GLU A 60 9.24 1.26 19.76
CA GLU A 60 10.52 0.91 20.40
C GLU A 60 11.49 0.29 19.39
N ARG A 61 11.04 -0.69 18.60
CA ARG A 61 11.86 -1.32 17.55
C ARG A 61 12.40 -0.28 16.55
N LEU A 62 11.56 0.65 16.09
CA LEU A 62 11.99 1.70 15.19
C LEU A 62 12.97 2.67 15.87
N SER A 63 12.78 2.99 17.15
CA SER A 63 13.67 3.89 17.90
C SER A 63 15.07 3.31 18.14
N GLN A 64 15.18 1.97 18.19
CA GLN A 64 16.45 1.27 18.39
C GLN A 64 17.26 1.11 17.11
N CYS A 65 16.66 1.36 15.93
CA CYS A 65 17.37 1.29 14.67
C CYS A 65 18.36 2.45 14.54
N SER A 66 19.65 2.14 14.36
CA SER A 66 20.73 3.13 14.28
C SER A 66 21.20 3.39 12.85
N SER A 67 20.79 2.54 11.91
CA SER A 67 21.16 2.63 10.49
C SER A 67 19.94 2.57 9.57
N LYS A 68 20.10 3.10 8.37
CA LYS A 68 19.09 3.01 7.31
C LYS A 68 18.74 1.55 6.97
N SER A 69 19.73 0.65 7.00
CA SER A 69 19.52 -0.78 6.71
C SER A 69 18.65 -1.46 7.76
N GLU A 70 18.83 -1.14 9.04
CA GLU A 70 17.99 -1.66 10.13
C GLU A 70 16.56 -1.13 10.04
N LEU A 71 16.40 0.16 9.74
CA LEU A 71 15.09 0.76 9.49
C LEU A 71 14.39 0.06 8.32
N ASP A 72 15.07 -0.11 7.18
CA ASP A 72 14.50 -0.79 6.01
C ASP A 72 14.14 -2.25 6.32
N HIS A 73 14.96 -2.94 7.11
CA HIS A 73 14.65 -4.29 7.58
C HIS A 73 13.39 -4.33 8.46
N ALA A 74 13.27 -3.41 9.43
CA ALA A 74 12.08 -3.28 10.25
C ALA A 74 10.85 -3.03 9.38
N ARG A 75 10.89 -2.03 8.50
CA ARG A 75 9.79 -1.70 7.56
C ARG A 75 9.36 -2.89 6.71
N ASN A 76 10.30 -3.73 6.26
CA ASN A 76 9.98 -4.91 5.46
C ASN A 76 9.14 -5.96 6.20
N MET A 77 9.11 -5.94 7.54
CA MET A 77 8.26 -6.80 8.36
C MET A 77 6.83 -6.28 8.49
N LEU A 78 6.54 -5.04 8.06
CA LEU A 78 5.22 -4.45 8.16
C LEU A 78 4.28 -4.97 7.07
N SER A 79 3.05 -5.26 7.47
CA SER A 79 2.01 -5.75 6.57
C SER A 79 0.63 -5.28 7.00
N VAL A 80 -0.27 -5.11 6.04
CA VAL A 80 -1.60 -4.52 6.25
C VAL A 80 -2.68 -5.40 5.64
N ASP A 81 -3.92 -5.30 6.13
CA ASP A 81 -5.06 -5.90 5.44
C ASP A 81 -5.22 -5.25 4.07
N THR A 82 -5.26 -6.07 3.04
CA THR A 82 -5.16 -5.57 1.67
C THR A 82 -6.44 -4.90 1.22
N LEU A 83 -7.59 -5.42 1.63
CA LEU A 83 -8.87 -4.84 1.22
C LEU A 83 -9.06 -3.47 1.89
N GLN A 84 -8.82 -3.39 3.20
CA GLN A 84 -8.90 -2.16 3.95
C GLN A 84 -7.90 -1.12 3.46
N PHE A 85 -6.66 -1.54 3.18
CA PHE A 85 -5.65 -0.64 2.63
C PHE A 85 -6.05 -0.09 1.25
N LEU A 86 -6.57 -0.93 0.37
CA LEU A 86 -7.07 -0.48 -0.94
C LEU A 86 -8.25 0.49 -0.82
N LEU A 87 -9.15 0.28 0.15
CA LEU A 87 -10.24 1.21 0.45
C LEU A 87 -9.71 2.54 0.99
N PHE A 88 -8.73 2.50 1.88
CA PHE A 88 -8.04 3.69 2.37
C PHE A 88 -7.44 4.49 1.21
N LEU A 89 -6.64 3.85 0.35
CA LEU A 89 -6.05 4.48 -0.84
C LEU A 89 -7.11 5.11 -1.77
N TYR A 90 -8.24 4.43 -1.94
CA TYR A 90 -9.35 4.93 -2.75
C TYR A 90 -9.99 6.18 -2.13
N ILE A 91 -10.25 6.18 -0.81
CA ILE A 91 -10.81 7.32 -0.06
C ILE A 91 -9.85 8.51 -0.09
N GLN A 92 -8.55 8.29 0.09
CA GLN A 92 -7.53 9.35 0.14
C GLN A 92 -7.29 10.07 -1.20
N GLN A 93 -7.98 9.69 -2.28
CA GLN A 93 -7.75 10.23 -3.60
C GLN A 93 -6.27 10.20 -4.02
N LEU A 94 -5.69 9.00 -4.16
CA LEU A 94 -4.66 8.75 -5.20
C LEU A 94 -5.13 9.08 -6.65
N ASN A 95 -6.25 9.81 -6.78
CA ASN A 95 -7.09 10.10 -7.92
C ASN A 95 -6.82 11.47 -8.59
N ARG A 96 -5.66 12.13 -8.41
CA ARG A 96 -5.28 13.31 -9.24
C ARG A 96 -3.84 13.34 -9.80
N MET A 97 -2.97 12.41 -9.39
CA MET A 97 -1.65 12.26 -10.02
C MET A 97 -1.76 11.22 -11.15
N SER A 98 -1.74 11.74 -12.38
CA SER A 98 -1.74 11.06 -13.69
C SER A 98 -1.38 9.56 -13.69
N LEU A 99 -2.41 8.71 -13.82
CA LEU A 99 -2.30 7.39 -14.44
C LEU A 99 -2.17 7.48 -15.98
N ARG A 100 -2.05 8.70 -16.56
CA ARG A 100 -2.09 8.95 -18.01
C ARG A 100 -0.80 8.60 -18.76
N THR A 101 0.29 8.24 -18.09
CA THR A 101 1.56 7.91 -18.78
C THR A 101 1.92 6.43 -18.77
N SER A 102 1.09 5.53 -18.20
CA SER A 102 1.33 4.08 -18.29
C SER A 102 0.07 3.22 -18.50
N LEU A 103 -1.14 3.79 -18.50
CA LEU A 103 -2.35 3.05 -18.88
C LEU A 103 -2.70 3.33 -20.33
N ILE A 104 -2.01 2.65 -21.26
CA ILE A 104 -2.64 2.29 -22.52
C ILE A 104 -3.85 1.43 -22.15
N GLY A 105 -5.03 2.00 -22.32
CA GLY A 105 -6.32 1.32 -22.27
C GLY A 105 -6.97 1.26 -20.89
N GLU A 106 -7.96 2.13 -20.71
CA GLU A 106 -9.10 1.99 -19.79
C GLU A 106 -8.87 2.44 -18.33
N GLU A 107 -9.60 3.50 -18.01
CA GLU A 107 -9.67 4.28 -16.78
C GLU A 107 -10.16 3.44 -15.59
N TRP A 108 -9.56 3.65 -14.42
CA TRP A 108 -9.93 3.01 -13.16
C TRP A 108 -10.49 4.06 -12.19
N PRO A 109 -11.65 3.85 -11.54
CA PRO A 109 -12.62 2.77 -11.72
C PRO A 109 -13.46 3.00 -12.98
N SER A 110 -13.55 1.98 -13.82
CA SER A 110 -14.33 2.04 -15.07
C SER A 110 -15.79 2.32 -14.76
N HIS A 111 -16.37 3.33 -15.41
CA HIS A 111 -17.82 3.46 -15.52
C HIS A 111 -18.34 2.12 -16.02
N ARG A 112 -19.32 1.52 -15.32
CA ARG A 112 -19.97 0.32 -15.83
C ARG A 112 -20.37 0.60 -17.27
N ALA A 113 -19.91 -0.21 -18.21
CA ALA A 113 -20.66 -0.40 -19.43
C ALA A 113 -22.10 -0.70 -18.95
N ARG A 114 -23.04 0.17 -19.30
CA ARG A 114 -24.47 -0.12 -19.11
C ARG A 114 -24.67 -1.53 -19.64
N SER A 115 -25.09 -2.44 -18.77
CA SER A 115 -25.57 -3.74 -19.20
C SER A 115 -26.72 -3.52 -20.19
N PRO A 116 -26.90 -4.39 -21.21
CA PRO A 116 -27.98 -4.26 -22.18
C PRO A 116 -29.36 -4.21 -21.52
#